data_AF-W1YIL2-F1
#
_entry.id   AF-W1YIL2-F1
#
_cell.length_a   1.000
_cell.length_b   1.000
_cell.length_c   1.000
_cell.angle_alpha   90.00
_cell.angle_beta   90.00
_cell.angle_gamma   90.00
#
_symmetry.space_group_name_H-M   'P 1'
#
loop_
_entity.id
_entity.type
_entity.pdbx_description
1 polymer ?
#
loop_
_entity_poly.entity_id
_entity_poly.type
_entity_poly.pdbx_seq_one_letter_code
_entity_poly.pdbx_strand_id
1 'polypeptide(L)'
;LNLNDVQSGVLNIIFRIADDQGLLLLDFKDLRAITQYIGDNAKSFQNQYGNISSASVGAIQRGLLSLEQQGATHFFGEPMLDIKDWMRTDANGKGVINILSAEKLYQMPKLYAASLLWMLSELYEQLPEAG
;
A
#
# COMPACT_ATOMS: atom_id res chain seq x y z
N LEU A 1 2.71 0.03 -10.08
CA LEU A 1 1.88 -0.92 -10.84
C LEU A 1 1.89 -0.70 -12.37
N ASN A 2 2.38 0.45 -12.89
CA ASN A 2 2.35 0.79 -14.33
C ASN A 2 0.94 0.72 -14.93
N LEU A 3 -0.03 1.21 -14.17
CA LEU A 3 -1.42 1.26 -14.59
C LEU A 3 -1.62 2.46 -15.49
N ASN A 4 -2.47 2.32 -16.51
CA ASN A 4 -2.98 3.48 -17.24
C ASN A 4 -4.08 4.19 -16.43
N ASP A 5 -4.52 5.35 -16.88
CA ASP A 5 -5.49 6.17 -16.13
C ASP A 5 -6.79 5.42 -15.83
N VAL A 6 -7.27 4.60 -16.76
CA VAL A 6 -8.47 3.78 -16.59
C VAL A 6 -8.27 2.73 -15.48
N GLN A 7 -7.12 2.06 -15.47
CA GLN A 7 -6.78 1.06 -14.46
C GLN A 7 -6.55 1.69 -13.09
N SER A 8 -5.92 2.86 -13.04
CA SER A 8 -5.77 3.65 -11.82
C SER A 8 -7.13 4.09 -11.27
N GLY A 9 -8.04 4.52 -12.14
CA GLY A 9 -9.42 4.84 -11.75
C GLY A 9 -10.16 3.64 -11.16
N VAL A 10 -10.01 2.45 -11.76
CA VAL A 10 -10.59 1.21 -11.21
C VAL A 10 -9.98 0.84 -9.86
N LEU A 11 -8.67 1.04 -9.67
CA LEU A 11 -8.03 0.81 -8.37
C LEU A 11 -8.56 1.76 -7.30
N ASN A 12 -8.80 3.03 -7.64
CA ASN A 12 -9.42 3.98 -6.71
C ASN A 12 -10.86 3.58 -6.35
N ILE A 13 -11.63 3.07 -7.31
CA ILE A 13 -12.96 2.50 -7.05
C ILE A 13 -12.87 1.32 -6.08
N ILE A 14 -11.88 0.43 -6.24
CA ILE A 14 -11.65 -0.69 -5.33
C ILE A 14 -11.42 -0.22 -3.90
N PHE A 15 -10.52 0.76 -3.70
CA PHE A 15 -10.28 1.34 -2.38
C PHE A 15 -11.54 1.97 -1.80
N ARG A 16 -12.30 2.72 -2.63
CA ARG A 16 -13.52 3.36 -2.15
C ARG A 16 -14.59 2.36 -1.72
N ILE A 17 -14.75 1.25 -2.44
CA ILE A 17 -15.69 0.18 -2.06
C ILE A 17 -15.24 -0.48 -0.75
N ALA A 18 -13.93 -0.66 -0.55
CA ALA A 18 -13.38 -1.17 0.71
C ALA A 18 -13.79 -0.29 1.90
N ASP A 19 -13.56 1.03 1.77
CA ASP A 19 -13.88 2.01 2.80
C ASP A 19 -15.38 2.05 3.09
N ASP A 20 -16.22 2.12 2.06
CA ASP A 20 -17.67 2.19 2.21
C ASP A 20 -18.26 0.90 2.84
N GLN A 21 -17.57 -0.25 2.70
CA GLN A 21 -17.95 -1.52 3.33
C GLN A 21 -17.26 -1.77 4.69
N GLY A 22 -16.39 -0.86 5.15
CA GLY A 22 -15.61 -1.03 6.38
C GLY A 22 -14.63 -2.20 6.32
N LEU A 23 -14.16 -2.56 5.12
CA LEU A 23 -13.16 -3.62 4.93
C LEU A 23 -11.76 -3.03 5.15
N LEU A 24 -11.10 -3.48 6.21
CA LEU A 24 -9.71 -3.12 6.47
C LEU A 24 -8.79 -3.83 5.47
N LEU A 25 -7.95 -3.06 4.80
CA LEU A 25 -6.90 -3.57 3.91
C LEU A 25 -5.59 -3.58 4.69
N LEU A 26 -5.41 -4.59 5.53
CA LEU A 26 -4.29 -4.66 6.48
C LEU A 26 -3.02 -5.11 5.78
N ASP A 27 -3.14 -6.09 4.89
CA ASP A 27 -2.00 -6.66 4.20
C ASP A 27 -2.16 -6.73 2.68
N PHE A 28 -1.08 -7.18 2.04
CA PHE A 28 -1.06 -7.35 0.59
C PHE A 28 -2.07 -8.40 0.09
N LYS A 29 -2.41 -9.40 0.91
CA LYS A 29 -3.37 -10.45 0.55
C LYS A 29 -4.79 -9.88 0.59
N ASP A 30 -5.10 -8.99 1.53
CA ASP A 30 -6.39 -8.30 1.58
C ASP A 30 -6.63 -7.48 0.31
N LEU A 31 -5.62 -6.72 -0.13
CA LEU A 31 -5.72 -5.94 -1.37
C LEU A 31 -5.93 -6.83 -2.60
N ARG A 32 -5.27 -8.00 -2.66
CA ARG A 32 -5.49 -8.98 -3.74
C ARG A 32 -6.90 -9.59 -3.65
N ALA A 33 -7.35 -9.95 -2.46
CA ALA A 33 -8.64 -10.58 -2.22
C ALA A 33 -9.79 -9.63 -2.59
N ILE A 34 -9.73 -8.37 -2.15
CA ILE A 34 -10.77 -7.40 -2.46
C ILE A 34 -10.80 -7.03 -3.94
N THR A 35 -9.63 -6.91 -4.58
CA THR A 35 -9.54 -6.66 -6.03
C THR A 35 -10.22 -7.80 -6.80
N GLN A 36 -10.02 -9.05 -6.36
CA GLN A 36 -10.68 -10.22 -6.96
C GLN A 36 -12.19 -10.19 -6.71
N TYR A 37 -12.61 -10.00 -5.45
CA TYR A 37 -14.00 -9.94 -5.05
C TYR A 37 -14.79 -8.87 -5.82
N ILE A 38 -14.24 -7.66 -5.95
CA ILE A 38 -14.88 -6.57 -6.70
C ILE A 38 -14.92 -6.89 -8.20
N GLY A 39 -13.89 -7.53 -8.75
CA GLY A 39 -13.90 -8.00 -10.13
C GLY A 39 -15.01 -9.00 -10.41
N ASP A 40 -15.16 -9.99 -9.54
CA ASP A 40 -16.19 -11.04 -9.66
C ASP A 40 -17.60 -10.49 -9.50
N ASN A 41 -17.75 -9.41 -8.72
CA ASN A 41 -19.02 -8.76 -8.42
C ASN A 41 -19.18 -7.40 -9.12
N ALA A 42 -18.40 -7.10 -10.17
CA ALA A 42 -18.34 -5.76 -10.79
C ALA A 42 -19.71 -5.17 -11.15
N LYS A 43 -20.65 -6.03 -11.60
CA LYS A 43 -22.02 -5.61 -11.97
C LYS A 43 -22.82 -5.05 -10.79
N SER A 44 -22.63 -5.53 -9.57
CA SER A 44 -23.35 -5.02 -8.40
C SER A 44 -22.87 -3.62 -7.99
N PHE A 45 -21.62 -3.30 -8.28
CA PHE A 45 -21.00 -2.01 -7.94
C PHE A 45 -21.15 -0.95 -9.04
N GLN A 46 -21.40 -1.38 -10.28
CA GLN A 46 -21.33 -0.52 -11.46
C GLN A 46 -22.21 0.74 -11.38
N ASN A 47 -23.43 0.63 -10.85
CA ASN A 47 -24.36 1.76 -10.79
C ASN A 47 -23.92 2.86 -9.80
N GLN A 48 -23.24 2.47 -8.71
CA GLN A 48 -22.86 3.39 -7.66
C GLN A 48 -21.45 3.96 -7.88
N TYR A 49 -20.54 3.14 -8.41
CA TYR A 49 -19.12 3.47 -8.50
C TYR A 49 -18.60 3.64 -9.93
N GLY A 50 -19.43 3.34 -10.93
CA GLY A 50 -19.05 3.40 -12.34
C GLY A 50 -18.47 2.08 -12.86
N ASN A 51 -18.02 2.10 -14.11
CA ASN A 51 -17.65 0.87 -14.82
C ASN A 51 -16.34 0.25 -14.29
N ILE A 52 -16.42 -1.02 -13.89
CA ILE A 52 -15.28 -1.83 -13.44
C ILE A 52 -15.05 -2.93 -14.48
N SER A 53 -14.13 -2.68 -15.42
CA SER A 53 -13.86 -3.65 -16.50
C SER A 53 -13.01 -4.82 -16.01
N SER A 54 -13.31 -6.04 -16.47
CA SER A 54 -12.52 -7.25 -16.17
C SER A 54 -11.07 -7.12 -16.65
N ALA A 55 -10.85 -6.42 -17.76
CA ALA A 55 -9.51 -6.13 -18.29
C ALA A 55 -8.69 -5.28 -17.31
N SER A 56 -9.30 -4.25 -16.72
CA SER A 56 -8.65 -3.39 -15.72
C SER A 56 -8.32 -4.17 -14.44
N VAL A 57 -9.28 -4.95 -13.93
CA VAL A 57 -9.06 -5.79 -12.74
C VAL A 57 -7.92 -6.78 -12.97
N GLY A 58 -7.89 -7.44 -14.13
CA GLY A 58 -6.81 -8.37 -14.47
C GLY A 58 -5.44 -7.69 -14.58
N ALA A 59 -5.38 -6.45 -15.07
CA ALA A 59 -4.14 -5.68 -15.10
C ALA A 59 -3.65 -5.32 -13.69
N ILE A 60 -4.56 -4.90 -12.81
CA ILE A 60 -4.26 -4.62 -11.40
C ILE A 60 -3.75 -5.90 -10.71
N GLN A 61 -4.44 -7.03 -10.83
CA GLN A 61 -4.03 -8.31 -10.25
C GLN A 61 -2.62 -8.73 -10.69
N ARG A 62 -2.29 -8.60 -11.98
CA ARG A 62 -0.93 -8.90 -12.46
C ARG A 62 0.12 -7.94 -11.90
N GLY A 63 -0.22 -6.66 -11.81
CA GLY A 63 0.65 -5.67 -11.18
C GLY A 63 0.90 -6.01 -9.71
N LEU A 64 -0.14 -6.41 -8.97
CA LEU A 64 -0.04 -6.83 -7.58
C LEU A 64 0.83 -8.09 -7.46
N LEU A 65 0.62 -9.11 -8.30
CA LEU A 65 1.45 -10.31 -8.32
C LEU A 65 2.95 -10.00 -8.56
N SER A 66 3.24 -9.05 -9.45
CA SER A 66 4.62 -8.62 -9.69
C SER A 66 5.26 -7.94 -8.48
N LEU A 67 4.49 -7.18 -7.69
CA LEU A 67 4.94 -6.59 -6.43
C LEU A 67 5.13 -7.66 -5.34
N GLU A 68 4.24 -8.65 -5.28
CA GLU A 68 4.34 -9.78 -4.34
C GLU A 68 5.60 -10.61 -4.59
N GLN A 69 5.89 -10.94 -5.85
CA GLN A 69 7.15 -11.58 -6.24
C GLN A 69 8.38 -10.73 -5.92
N GLN A 70 8.18 -9.42 -5.87
CA GLN A 70 9.18 -8.45 -5.41
C GLN A 70 9.23 -8.31 -3.88
N GLY A 71 8.60 -9.19 -3.11
CA GLY A 71 8.70 -9.19 -1.65
C GLY A 71 7.84 -8.14 -0.95
N ALA A 72 6.85 -7.54 -1.63
CA ALA A 72 5.94 -6.56 -1.03
C ALA A 72 5.20 -7.09 0.21
N THR A 73 4.99 -8.40 0.32
CA THR A 73 4.40 -9.04 1.51
C THR A 73 5.20 -8.85 2.80
N HIS A 74 6.51 -8.65 2.72
CA HIS A 74 7.33 -8.37 3.90
C HIS A 74 7.26 -6.90 4.32
N PHE A 75 6.83 -6.02 3.41
CA PHE A 75 6.72 -4.58 3.65
C PHE A 75 5.30 -4.18 4.10
N PHE A 76 4.28 -4.84 3.57
CA PHE A 76 2.86 -4.59 3.84
C PHE A 76 2.24 -5.76 4.62
N GLY A 77 2.86 -6.16 5.72
CA GLY A 77 2.39 -7.25 6.58
C GLY A 77 2.50 -6.90 8.06
N GLU A 78 1.95 -7.75 8.92
CA GLU A 78 1.97 -7.56 10.38
C GLU A 78 3.18 -8.27 11.04
N PRO A 79 3.82 -7.68 12.07
CA PRO A 79 3.54 -6.36 12.62
C PRO A 79 4.01 -5.24 11.68
N MET A 80 3.15 -4.24 11.47
CA MET A 80 3.52 -3.04 10.72
C MET A 80 4.59 -2.28 11.48
N LEU A 81 5.44 -1.56 10.75
CA LEU A 81 6.42 -0.68 11.34
C LEU A 81 5.71 0.44 12.14
N ASP A 82 5.99 0.55 13.43
CA ASP A 82 5.63 1.71 14.25
C ASP A 82 6.78 2.71 14.28
N ILE A 83 6.55 3.92 13.75
CA ILE A 83 7.54 5.01 13.76
C ILE A 83 8.02 5.34 15.18
N LYS A 84 7.18 5.17 16.21
CA LYS A 84 7.55 5.44 17.60
C LYS A 84 8.65 4.53 18.10
N ASP A 85 8.80 3.33 17.52
CA ASP A 85 9.93 2.46 17.83
C ASP A 85 11.28 3.04 17.41
N TRP A 86 11.29 3.97 16.45
CA TRP A 86 12.51 4.64 15.99
C TRP A 86 12.81 5.92 16.76
N MET A 87 11.82 6.49 17.45
CA MET A 87 11.93 7.75 18.20
C MET A 87 12.43 7.53 19.62
N ARG A 88 13.58 6.86 19.76
CA ARG A 88 14.17 6.51 21.06
C ARG A 88 15.32 7.46 21.44
N THR A 89 15.52 7.63 22.74
CA THR A 89 16.69 8.28 23.32
C THR A 89 17.61 7.26 23.99
N ASP A 90 18.91 7.53 23.97
CA ASP A 90 19.89 6.74 24.72
C ASP A 90 19.83 7.04 26.23
N ALA A 91 20.66 6.34 27.01
CA ALA A 91 20.73 6.53 28.47
C ALA A 91 21.14 7.95 28.91
N ASN A 92 21.72 8.74 28.00
CA ASN A 92 22.13 10.12 28.23
C ASN A 92 21.10 11.14 27.72
N GLY A 93 19.93 10.69 27.26
CA GLY A 93 18.87 11.53 26.71
C GLY A 93 19.11 12.02 25.28
N LYS A 94 20.09 11.48 24.56
CA LYS A 94 20.36 11.86 23.16
C LYS A 94 19.53 10.99 22.20
N GLY A 95 19.00 11.59 21.13
CA GLY A 95 18.27 10.86 20.10
C GLY A 95 19.15 9.83 19.38
N VAL A 96 18.53 8.71 18.98
CA VAL A 96 19.19 7.65 18.18
C VAL A 96 19.09 7.97 16.69
N ILE A 97 20.19 7.78 15.95
CA ILE A 97 20.20 7.86 14.49
C ILE A 97 19.95 6.46 13.93
N ASN A 98 18.87 6.29 13.18
CA ASN A 98 18.54 5.04 12.50
C ASN A 98 19.14 5.04 11.08
N ILE A 99 19.94 4.02 10.75
CA ILE A 99 20.47 3.80 9.39
C ILE A 99 19.74 2.60 8.79
N LEU A 100 18.93 2.87 7.76
CA LEU A 100 18.16 1.83 7.06
C LEU A 100 18.95 1.36 5.83
N SER A 101 19.38 0.10 5.84
CA SER A 101 20.05 -0.50 4.67
C SER A 101 19.02 -0.95 3.63
N ALA A 102 19.14 -0.41 2.41
CA ALA A 102 18.25 -0.68 1.29
C ALA A 102 18.91 -1.50 0.16
N GLU A 103 20.00 -2.23 0.44
CA GLU A 103 20.78 -2.95 -0.58
C GLU A 103 19.93 -3.91 -1.43
N LYS A 104 19.00 -4.64 -0.82
CA LYS A 104 18.08 -5.54 -1.53
C LYS A 104 16.97 -4.77 -2.26
N LEU A 105 16.49 -3.68 -1.67
CA LEU A 105 15.41 -2.85 -2.22
C LEU A 105 15.86 -2.03 -3.43
N TYR A 106 17.16 -1.74 -3.55
CA TYR A 106 17.73 -1.07 -4.72
C TYR A 106 17.45 -1.84 -6.02
N GLN A 107 17.39 -3.17 -5.96
CA GLN A 107 17.05 -4.03 -7.11
C GLN A 107 15.54 -4.01 -7.46
N MET A 108 14.74 -3.33 -6.63
CA MET A 108 13.27 -3.37 -6.64
C MET A 108 12.72 -1.93 -6.59
N PRO A 109 13.03 -1.09 -7.59
CA PRO A 109 12.86 0.36 -7.51
C PRO A 109 11.42 0.81 -7.23
N LYS A 110 10.44 0.03 -7.70
CA LYS A 110 9.01 0.30 -7.46
C LYS A 110 8.60 0.05 -6.00
N LEU A 111 9.07 -1.05 -5.42
CA LEU A 111 8.82 -1.35 -4.01
C LEU A 111 9.54 -0.33 -3.14
N TYR A 112 10.80 -0.04 -3.43
CA TYR A 112 11.57 0.97 -2.72
C TYR A 112 10.88 2.34 -2.69
N ALA A 113 10.45 2.85 -3.85
CA ALA A 113 9.78 4.14 -3.93
C ALA A 113 8.43 4.16 -3.19
N ALA A 114 7.63 3.09 -3.31
CA ALA A 114 6.36 2.98 -2.61
C ALA A 114 6.56 2.94 -1.08
N SER A 115 7.52 2.14 -0.61
CA SER A 115 7.87 2.05 0.81
C SER A 115 8.41 3.36 1.38
N LEU A 116 9.26 4.06 0.62
CA LEU A 116 9.82 5.35 1.05
C LEU A 116 8.73 6.43 1.13
N LEU A 117 7.84 6.50 0.14
CA LEU A 117 6.74 7.46 0.15
C LEU A 117 5.78 7.20 1.31
N TRP A 118 5.40 5.93 1.51
CA TRP A 118 4.57 5.53 2.66
C TRP A 118 5.22 5.92 3.99
N MET A 119 6.50 5.58 4.19
CA MET A 119 7.23 5.90 5.41
C MET A 119 7.31 7.41 5.65
N LEU A 120 7.49 8.22 4.60
CA LEU A 120 7.46 9.68 4.72
C LEU A 120 6.06 10.16 5.14
N SER A 121 4.99 9.65 4.53
CA SER A 121 3.61 9.98 4.91
C SER A 121 3.34 9.67 6.38
N GLU A 122 3.72 8.48 6.86
CA GLU A 122 3.58 8.11 8.28
C GLU A 122 4.37 9.04 9.21
N LEU A 123 5.61 9.38 8.84
CA LEU A 123 6.41 10.34 9.62
C LEU A 123 5.73 11.71 9.71
N TYR A 124 5.18 12.21 8.61
CA TYR A 124 4.48 13.49 8.59
C TYR A 124 3.17 13.47 9.39
N GLU A 125 2.45 12.35 9.39
CA GLU A 125 1.18 12.23 10.11
C GLU A 125 1.37 12.01 11.62
N GLN A 126 2.39 11.24 12.02
CA GLN A 126 2.61 10.85 13.42
C GLN A 126 3.51 11.80 14.19
N LEU A 127 4.44 12.50 13.53
CA LEU A 127 5.32 13.43 14.21
C LEU A 127 4.63 14.78 14.44
N PRO A 128 4.83 15.41 15.61
CA PRO A 128 4.29 16.74 15.84
C PRO A 128 4.88 17.70 14.82
N GLU A 129 4.02 18.50 14.19
CA GLU A 129 4.45 19.60 13.35
C GLU A 129 5.28 20.58 14.19
N ALA A 130 6.55 20.76 13.84
CA ALA A 130 7.39 21.82 14.37
C ALA A 130 7.26 23.04 13.45
N GLY A 131 6.12 23.73 13.50
CA GLY A 131 5.78 24.89 12.68
C GLY A 131 4.79 25.80 13.36
#